data_AF-A0AAE3XNW2-F1
#
_entry.id   AF-A0AAE3XNW2-F1
#
_cell.length_a   1.000
_cell.length_b   1.000
_cell.length_c   1.000
_cell.angle_alpha   90.00
_cell.angle_beta   90.00
_cell.angle_gamma   90.00
#
_symmetry.space_group_name_H-M   'P 1'
#
loop_
_entity.id
_entity.type
_entity.pdbx_description
1 polymer ?
#
loop_
_entity_poly.entity_id
_entity_poly.type
_entity_poly.pdbx_seq_one_letter_code
_entity_poly.pdbx_strand_id
1 'polypeptide(L)'
;MKGTVFYFIILFSISSYCIAQEKTLGIELTKEHIQVTGTKVSIIKPDDTYDLSAKFLGLSSKSNHPDVIIMDFKIPFDNMQEKFYENSIDEDDKLIIEEDLVMNGYQAKLLKMIRKKLTTLEAFDNPDAEPKKKVVWTLLYGDEKFCVMASSVYLFEEDGKHSKNIEKSLRSIVYNSEQKSNPLDSFPFEMNVENSPLKLAGEPMAYGAGFSLDGKMPTKDENKTSCMVMFMNLPFEKSERESIAIRSVKKPWENHIEVEKVSPVKVGELEGYEVIGYESTDNGKQLKYAFSLFSSTSQYLIYGSTFGDFERNLKIFKDFSSTFKLK
;
A
#
# COMPACT_ATOMS: atom_id res chain seq x y z
N MET A 1 8.63 -77.06 -36.89
CA MET A 1 8.52 -75.58 -36.97
C MET A 1 7.19 -75.16 -36.38
N LYS A 2 7.18 -74.63 -35.15
CA LYS A 2 6.01 -74.01 -34.52
C LYS A 2 6.33 -72.52 -34.40
N GLY A 3 5.59 -71.68 -35.12
CA GLY A 3 5.76 -70.23 -35.11
C GLY A 3 4.91 -69.61 -34.00
N THR A 4 5.57 -68.93 -33.07
CA THR A 4 4.94 -68.14 -32.01
C THR A 4 4.65 -66.74 -32.53
N VAL A 5 3.38 -66.37 -32.63
CA VAL A 5 2.93 -65.01 -32.98
C VAL A 5 2.87 -64.20 -31.69
N PHE A 6 3.74 -63.20 -31.56
CA PHE A 6 3.72 -62.20 -30.49
C PHE A 6 2.71 -61.11 -30.83
N TYR A 7 1.64 -60.97 -30.03
CA TYR A 7 0.75 -59.82 -30.08
C TYR A 7 1.37 -58.66 -29.28
N PHE A 8 1.70 -57.57 -29.96
CA PHE A 8 2.10 -56.31 -29.36
C PHE A 8 0.82 -55.52 -29.00
N ILE A 9 0.50 -55.44 -27.71
CA ILE A 9 -0.58 -54.57 -27.20
C ILE A 9 0.03 -53.19 -26.96
N ILE A 10 -0.31 -52.22 -27.82
CA ILE A 10 0.03 -50.80 -27.63
C ILE A 10 -0.97 -50.23 -26.62
N LEU A 11 -0.53 -50.07 -25.37
CA LEU A 11 -1.24 -49.27 -24.37
C LEU A 11 -1.08 -47.78 -24.73
N PHE A 12 -2.13 -47.18 -25.29
CA PHE A 12 -2.28 -45.73 -25.36
C PHE A 12 -2.56 -45.20 -23.94
N SER A 13 -1.53 -44.71 -23.27
CA SER A 13 -1.67 -43.85 -22.10
C SER A 13 -2.23 -42.51 -22.54
N ILE A 14 -3.56 -42.39 -22.52
CA ILE A 14 -4.24 -41.10 -22.57
C ILE A 14 -3.87 -40.38 -21.28
N SER A 15 -2.79 -39.60 -21.33
CA SER A 15 -2.50 -38.58 -20.33
C SER A 15 -3.59 -37.53 -20.48
N SER A 16 -4.62 -37.65 -19.64
CA SER A 16 -5.58 -36.58 -19.42
C SER A 16 -4.83 -35.37 -18.91
N TYR A 17 -4.41 -34.49 -19.81
CA TYR A 17 -4.08 -33.13 -19.49
C TYR A 17 -5.37 -32.50 -18.95
N CYS A 18 -5.53 -32.49 -17.63
CA CYS A 18 -6.41 -31.52 -16.97
C CYS A 18 -5.84 -30.15 -17.32
N ILE A 19 -6.30 -29.59 -18.44
CA ILE A 19 -6.15 -28.17 -18.72
C ILE A 19 -6.94 -27.50 -17.61
N ALA A 20 -6.24 -26.93 -16.62
CA ALA A 20 -6.85 -26.04 -15.65
C ALA A 20 -7.55 -24.94 -16.46
N GLN A 21 -8.87 -24.98 -16.49
CA GLN A 21 -9.64 -24.08 -17.31
C GLN A 21 -9.60 -22.72 -16.62
N GLU A 22 -8.80 -21.81 -17.16
CA GLU A 22 -8.68 -20.44 -16.68
C GLU A 22 -10.08 -19.79 -16.71
N LYS A 23 -10.53 -19.29 -15.57
CA LYS A 23 -11.88 -18.76 -15.43
C LYS A 23 -11.91 -17.31 -15.91
N THR A 24 -12.57 -17.08 -17.03
CA THR A 24 -12.75 -15.74 -17.59
C THR A 24 -14.01 -15.07 -17.03
N LEU A 25 -13.88 -13.81 -16.62
CA LEU A 25 -14.92 -12.92 -16.14
C LEU A 25 -14.99 -11.69 -17.06
N GLY A 26 -16.07 -11.57 -17.83
CA GLY A 26 -16.39 -10.35 -18.59
C GLY A 26 -17.22 -9.40 -17.73
N ILE A 27 -16.59 -8.36 -17.21
CA ILE A 27 -17.19 -7.37 -16.31
C ILE A 27 -17.34 -6.06 -17.09
N GLU A 28 -18.57 -5.73 -17.48
CA GLU A 28 -18.86 -4.46 -18.11
C GLU A 28 -18.94 -3.34 -17.08
N LEU A 29 -18.39 -2.17 -17.43
CA LEU A 29 -18.55 -0.97 -16.62
C LEU A 29 -20.03 -0.57 -16.59
N THR A 30 -20.61 -0.50 -15.40
CA THR A 30 -22.01 -0.15 -15.17
C THR A 30 -22.14 1.11 -14.31
N LYS A 31 -23.36 1.64 -14.20
CA LYS A 31 -23.70 2.75 -13.28
C LYS A 31 -23.49 2.43 -11.79
N GLU A 32 -23.32 1.16 -11.43
CA GLU A 32 -23.04 0.73 -10.04
C GLU A 32 -21.57 0.85 -9.70
N HIS A 33 -20.71 0.94 -10.72
CA HIS A 33 -19.29 1.15 -10.52
C HIS A 33 -19.04 2.60 -10.12
N ILE A 34 -18.22 2.76 -9.10
CA ILE A 34 -17.70 4.05 -8.68
C ILE A 34 -16.22 4.13 -9.04
N GLN A 35 -15.82 5.27 -9.61
CA GLN A 35 -14.42 5.55 -9.90
C GLN A 35 -13.67 5.83 -8.60
N VAL A 36 -12.55 5.15 -8.40
CA VAL A 36 -11.69 5.34 -7.22
C VAL A 36 -10.75 6.51 -7.51
N THR A 37 -10.99 7.63 -6.84
CA THR A 37 -10.20 8.87 -6.98
C THR A 37 -8.71 8.60 -6.86
N GLY A 38 -7.92 9.18 -7.76
CA GLY A 38 -6.46 9.02 -7.79
C GLY A 38 -5.96 7.76 -8.48
N THR A 39 -6.85 6.87 -8.94
CA THR A 39 -6.49 5.62 -9.66
C THR A 39 -7.14 5.55 -11.04
N LYS A 40 -6.82 4.52 -11.81
CA LYS A 40 -7.53 4.15 -13.05
C LYS A 40 -8.62 3.09 -12.85
N VAL A 41 -8.98 2.82 -11.60
CA VAL A 41 -9.88 1.73 -11.21
C VAL A 41 -11.28 2.23 -10.93
N SER A 42 -12.26 1.46 -11.40
CA SER A 42 -13.65 1.54 -10.98
C SER A 42 -14.06 0.23 -10.32
N ILE A 43 -14.90 0.30 -9.29
CA ILE A 43 -15.30 -0.85 -8.47
C ILE A 43 -16.76 -0.73 -8.01
N ILE A 44 -17.47 -1.85 -7.86
CA ILE A 44 -18.77 -1.89 -7.19
C ILE A 44 -18.54 -2.05 -5.68
N LYS A 45 -19.20 -1.21 -4.89
CA LYS A 45 -19.12 -1.25 -3.42
C LYS A 45 -19.51 -2.64 -2.87
N PRO A 46 -18.90 -3.11 -1.77
CA PRO A 46 -19.34 -4.34 -1.11
C PRO A 46 -20.82 -4.29 -0.71
N ASP A 47 -21.26 -3.16 -0.16
CA ASP A 47 -22.65 -2.83 0.15
C ASP A 47 -22.83 -1.30 0.33
N ASP A 48 -24.05 -0.85 0.63
CA ASP A 48 -24.41 0.58 0.77
C ASP A 48 -23.78 1.28 1.98
N THR A 49 -23.13 0.52 2.89
CA THR A 49 -22.40 1.10 4.02
C THR A 49 -21.01 1.60 3.62
N TYR A 50 -20.58 1.38 2.38
CA TYR A 50 -19.31 1.84 1.86
C TYR A 50 -19.44 3.10 1.03
N ASP A 51 -18.44 3.96 1.13
CA ASP A 51 -18.25 5.12 0.27
C ASP A 51 -16.77 5.26 -0.10
N LEU A 52 -16.48 6.13 -1.08
CA LEU A 52 -15.09 6.47 -1.41
C LEU A 52 -14.41 7.00 -0.15
N SER A 53 -13.23 6.46 0.14
CA SER A 53 -12.45 6.89 1.28
C SER A 53 -11.86 8.27 1.03
N ALA A 54 -12.02 9.17 1.99
CA ALA A 54 -11.27 10.44 2.03
C ALA A 54 -9.85 10.26 2.62
N LYS A 55 -9.49 9.03 2.99
CA LYS A 55 -8.34 8.73 3.87
C LYS A 55 -7.25 7.92 3.19
N PHE A 56 -7.60 7.18 2.15
CA PHE A 56 -6.72 6.31 1.39
C PHE A 56 -7.33 6.05 0.02
N LEU A 57 -6.54 5.50 -0.89
CA LEU A 57 -7.02 5.05 -2.20
C LEU A 57 -7.95 3.84 -2.02
N GLY A 58 -9.26 4.03 -2.15
CA GLY A 58 -10.22 2.92 -2.05
C GLY A 58 -11.57 3.27 -1.43
N LEU A 59 -12.18 2.30 -0.74
CA LEU A 59 -13.50 2.40 -0.12
C LEU A 59 -13.39 2.24 1.40
N SER A 60 -14.12 3.07 2.13
CA SER A 60 -14.24 2.96 3.59
C SER A 60 -15.65 2.61 4.04
N SER A 61 -15.78 1.75 5.05
CA SER A 61 -17.09 1.50 5.67
C SER A 61 -17.47 2.62 6.64
N LYS A 62 -18.77 2.96 6.69
CA LYS A 62 -19.37 3.84 7.71
C LYS A 62 -19.31 3.28 9.13
N SER A 63 -19.07 1.98 9.29
CA SER A 63 -19.26 1.25 10.56
C SER A 63 -17.97 0.73 11.19
N ASN A 64 -16.80 1.28 10.85
CA ASN A 64 -15.49 0.81 11.34
C ASN A 64 -15.16 -0.67 10.99
N HIS A 65 -15.69 -1.18 9.87
CA HIS A 65 -15.47 -2.54 9.34
C HIS A 65 -14.91 -2.50 7.91
N PRO A 66 -14.41 -3.61 7.33
CA PRO A 66 -13.17 -3.59 6.58
C PRO A 66 -13.14 -2.57 5.47
N ASP A 67 -12.06 -1.81 5.41
CA ASP A 67 -11.78 -0.95 4.28
C ASP A 67 -11.30 -1.78 3.07
N VAL A 68 -11.62 -1.33 1.86
CA VAL A 68 -11.06 -1.88 0.61
C VAL A 68 -10.02 -0.90 0.11
N ILE A 69 -8.75 -1.26 0.22
CA ILE A 69 -7.60 -0.46 -0.22
C ILE A 69 -7.24 -0.86 -1.64
N ILE A 70 -6.99 0.11 -2.50
CA ILE A 70 -6.66 -0.09 -3.91
C ILE A 70 -5.35 0.65 -4.21
N MET A 71 -4.40 -0.04 -4.82
CA MET A 71 -3.15 0.53 -5.30
C MET A 71 -2.98 0.19 -6.78
N ASP A 72 -2.59 1.18 -7.57
CA ASP A 72 -2.42 1.11 -9.01
C ASP A 72 -0.93 1.27 -9.32
N PHE A 73 -0.24 0.18 -9.63
CA PHE A 73 1.19 0.14 -9.82
C PHE A 73 1.56 0.06 -11.31
N LYS A 74 2.53 0.87 -11.74
CA LYS A 74 3.15 0.76 -13.08
C LYS A 74 4.26 -0.28 -13.11
N ILE A 75 3.98 -1.47 -12.58
CA ILE A 75 4.86 -2.63 -12.69
C ILE A 75 4.07 -3.80 -13.27
N PRO A 76 4.71 -4.70 -14.04
CA PRO A 76 4.04 -5.86 -14.61
C PRO A 76 3.36 -6.73 -13.54
N PHE A 77 2.24 -7.34 -13.88
CA PHE A 77 1.49 -8.27 -13.05
C PHE A 77 2.37 -9.38 -12.48
N ASP A 78 3.13 -10.08 -13.32
CA ASP A 78 3.99 -11.20 -12.91
C ASP A 78 5.03 -10.77 -11.87
N ASN A 79 5.66 -9.60 -12.07
CA ASN A 79 6.65 -9.05 -11.14
C ASN A 79 6.01 -8.68 -9.80
N MET A 80 4.78 -8.17 -9.82
CA MET A 80 4.06 -7.86 -8.57
C MET A 80 3.64 -9.14 -7.85
N GLN A 81 3.17 -10.14 -8.60
CA GLN A 81 2.78 -11.43 -8.05
C GLN A 81 3.96 -12.09 -7.34
N GLU A 82 5.11 -12.22 -8.01
CA GLU A 82 6.34 -12.78 -7.41
C GLU A 82 6.68 -12.07 -6.10
N LYS A 83 6.78 -10.74 -6.12
CA LYS A 83 7.08 -9.94 -4.93
C LYS A 83 6.03 -10.08 -3.83
N PHE A 84 4.75 -10.22 -4.20
CA PHE A 84 3.69 -10.44 -3.23
C PHE A 84 3.92 -11.76 -2.49
N TYR A 85 4.20 -12.85 -3.22
CA TYR A 85 4.47 -14.15 -2.59
C TYR A 85 5.73 -14.15 -1.73
N GLU A 86 6.81 -13.54 -2.21
CA GLU A 86 8.08 -13.47 -1.46
C GLU A 86 7.95 -12.71 -0.13
N ASN A 87 7.14 -11.65 -0.10
CA ASN A 87 7.13 -10.69 1.02
C ASN A 87 5.86 -10.72 1.87
N SER A 88 4.78 -11.34 1.39
CA SER A 88 3.44 -11.15 1.98
C SER A 88 2.81 -12.43 2.52
N ILE A 89 3.39 -13.60 2.28
CA ILE A 89 2.88 -14.88 2.80
C ILE A 89 3.95 -15.50 3.71
N ASP A 90 3.71 -15.45 5.02
CA ASP A 90 4.57 -16.08 6.01
C ASP A 90 4.22 -17.57 6.18
N GLU A 91 5.12 -18.37 6.77
CA GLU A 91 4.87 -19.81 7.04
C GLU A 91 3.64 -20.06 7.93
N ASP A 92 3.29 -19.08 8.79
CA ASP A 92 2.14 -19.13 9.69
C ASP A 92 0.82 -18.70 9.01
N ASP A 93 0.87 -18.18 7.79
CA ASP A 93 -0.32 -17.77 7.05
C ASP A 93 -1.02 -18.99 6.44
N LYS A 94 -2.34 -19.07 6.64
CA LYS A 94 -3.16 -20.14 6.04
C LYS A 94 -3.88 -19.63 4.81
N LEU A 95 -3.44 -20.09 3.64
CA LEU A 95 -4.14 -19.86 2.37
C LEU A 95 -5.44 -20.67 2.32
N ILE A 96 -6.55 -19.99 2.03
CA ILE A 96 -7.90 -20.56 1.97
C ILE A 96 -8.40 -20.62 0.53
N ILE A 97 -8.16 -19.55 -0.24
CA ILE A 97 -8.49 -19.45 -1.65
C ILE A 97 -7.26 -18.93 -2.38
N GLU A 98 -6.98 -19.58 -3.50
CA GLU A 98 -6.07 -19.11 -4.54
C GLU A 98 -6.70 -19.45 -5.88
N GLU A 99 -7.03 -18.44 -6.66
CA GLU A 99 -7.70 -18.59 -7.95
C GLU A 99 -7.06 -17.68 -8.98
N ASP A 100 -6.57 -18.29 -10.07
CA ASP A 100 -6.15 -17.60 -11.28
C ASP A 100 -7.39 -17.30 -12.15
N LEU A 101 -7.47 -16.07 -12.64
CA LEU A 101 -8.61 -15.48 -13.32
C LEU A 101 -8.15 -14.69 -14.54
N VAL A 102 -9.03 -14.56 -15.53
CA VAL A 102 -8.93 -13.51 -16.55
C VAL A 102 -10.10 -12.57 -16.37
N MET A 103 -9.85 -11.33 -15.98
CA MET A 103 -10.88 -10.31 -15.79
C MET A 103 -10.72 -9.26 -16.89
N ASN A 104 -11.72 -9.08 -17.76
CA ASN A 104 -11.69 -8.08 -18.82
C ASN A 104 -10.47 -8.14 -19.75
N GLY A 105 -9.94 -9.35 -19.99
CA GLY A 105 -8.75 -9.58 -20.82
C GLY A 105 -7.42 -9.37 -20.10
N TYR A 106 -7.45 -9.02 -18.80
CA TYR A 106 -6.27 -8.89 -17.95
C TYR A 106 -6.13 -10.12 -17.06
N GLN A 107 -4.89 -10.46 -16.73
CA GLN A 107 -4.60 -11.51 -15.76
C GLN A 107 -5.01 -11.04 -14.37
N ALA A 108 -5.52 -11.97 -13.57
CA ALA A 108 -5.88 -11.69 -12.19
C ALA A 108 -5.63 -12.89 -11.31
N LYS A 109 -5.29 -12.62 -10.05
CA LYS A 109 -5.15 -13.64 -9.02
C LYS A 109 -5.85 -13.19 -7.75
N LEU A 110 -6.84 -13.99 -7.33
CA LEU A 110 -7.61 -13.74 -6.13
C LEU A 110 -7.15 -14.67 -4.99
N LEU A 111 -6.85 -14.07 -3.85
CA LEU A 111 -6.36 -14.73 -2.67
C LEU A 111 -7.28 -14.45 -1.48
N LYS A 112 -7.56 -15.49 -0.70
CA LYS A 112 -8.11 -15.37 0.66
C LYS A 112 -7.18 -16.11 1.61
N MET A 113 -6.72 -15.43 2.66
CA MET A 113 -5.84 -16.01 3.66
C MET A 113 -6.27 -15.66 5.08
N ILE A 114 -5.90 -16.50 6.03
CA ILE A 114 -6.00 -16.22 7.46
C ILE A 114 -4.60 -15.99 7.99
N ARG A 115 -4.38 -14.87 8.68
CA ARG A 115 -3.10 -14.52 9.29
C ARG A 115 -3.22 -14.18 10.76
N LYS A 116 -2.15 -14.42 11.52
CA LYS A 116 -2.06 -14.09 12.96
C LYS A 116 -0.81 -13.24 13.21
N LYS A 117 -0.84 -12.00 12.73
CA LYS A 117 0.26 -11.03 12.86
C LYS A 117 -0.29 -9.65 13.20
N LEU A 118 0.47 -8.88 13.97
CA LEU A 118 0.20 -7.46 14.11
C LEU A 118 0.43 -6.78 12.76
N THR A 119 -0.45 -5.86 12.39
CA THR A 119 -0.15 -4.89 11.34
C THR A 119 0.98 -3.97 11.81
N THR A 120 1.68 -3.35 10.88
CA THR A 120 2.70 -2.34 11.21
C THR A 120 2.15 -1.25 12.13
N LEU A 121 0.88 -0.86 11.93
CA LEU A 121 0.21 0.13 12.74
C LEU A 121 -0.03 -0.35 14.17
N GLU A 122 -0.51 -1.58 14.35
CA GLU A 122 -0.72 -2.16 15.68
C GLU A 122 0.60 -2.37 16.41
N ALA A 123 1.63 -2.86 15.72
CA ALA A 123 2.97 -3.01 16.31
C ALA A 123 3.61 -1.66 16.68
N PHE A 124 3.28 -0.60 15.94
CA PHE A 124 3.73 0.76 16.25
C PHE A 124 3.00 1.36 17.45
N ASP A 125 1.69 1.13 17.55
CA ASP A 125 0.84 1.64 18.63
C ASP A 125 1.10 0.92 19.96
N ASN A 126 1.12 -0.41 19.91
CA ASN A 126 1.41 -1.26 21.06
C ASN A 126 2.26 -2.48 20.63
N PRO A 127 3.60 -2.39 20.75
CA PRO A 127 4.49 -3.47 20.34
C PRO A 127 4.29 -4.77 21.12
N ASP A 128 3.70 -4.70 22.32
CA ASP A 128 3.39 -5.85 23.18
C ASP A 128 1.96 -6.40 22.94
N ALA A 129 1.24 -5.92 21.94
CA ALA A 129 -0.10 -6.39 21.64
C ALA A 129 -0.11 -7.85 21.16
N GLU A 130 -1.05 -8.64 21.67
CA GLU A 130 -1.25 -10.00 21.19
C GLU A 130 -1.83 -10.00 19.76
N PRO A 131 -1.20 -10.71 18.79
CA PRO A 131 -1.68 -10.73 17.42
C PRO A 131 -3.01 -11.46 17.31
N LYS A 132 -4.01 -10.78 16.74
CA LYS A 132 -5.34 -11.34 16.46
C LYS A 132 -5.36 -12.03 15.10
N LYS A 133 -6.21 -13.06 14.97
CA LYS A 133 -6.48 -13.69 13.67
C LYS A 133 -7.28 -12.76 12.78
N LYS A 134 -6.84 -12.62 11.54
CA LYS A 134 -7.47 -11.75 10.53
C LYS A 134 -7.67 -12.52 9.25
N VAL A 135 -8.72 -12.17 8.53
CA VAL A 135 -8.90 -12.59 7.14
C VAL A 135 -8.42 -11.47 6.24
N VAL A 136 -7.63 -11.84 5.23
CA VAL A 136 -7.17 -10.93 4.19
C VAL A 136 -7.69 -11.44 2.87
N TRP A 137 -8.39 -10.57 2.15
CA TRP A 137 -8.67 -10.74 0.74
C TRP A 137 -7.72 -9.86 -0.06
N THR A 138 -7.14 -10.42 -1.11
CA THR A 138 -6.28 -9.69 -2.05
C THR A 138 -6.62 -10.11 -3.48
N LEU A 139 -6.85 -9.13 -4.34
CA LEU A 139 -6.88 -9.31 -5.79
C LEU A 139 -5.67 -8.60 -6.39
N LEU A 140 -4.86 -9.35 -7.13
CA LEU A 140 -3.90 -8.80 -8.10
C LEU A 140 -4.56 -8.83 -9.48
N TYR A 141 -4.42 -7.79 -10.27
CA TYR A 141 -5.07 -7.64 -11.57
C TYR A 141 -4.20 -6.80 -12.51
N GLY A 142 -3.85 -7.26 -13.70
CA GLY A 142 -3.01 -6.47 -14.60
C GLY A 142 -2.50 -7.20 -15.84
N ASP A 143 -1.44 -6.65 -16.42
CA ASP A 143 -0.76 -7.13 -17.63
C ASP A 143 0.76 -6.92 -17.56
N GLU A 144 1.44 -6.94 -18.71
CA GLU A 144 2.89 -6.72 -18.82
C GLU A 144 3.34 -5.28 -18.52
N LYS A 145 2.42 -4.34 -18.28
CA LYS A 145 2.70 -2.91 -18.05
C LYS A 145 2.29 -2.43 -16.66
N PHE A 146 1.22 -2.99 -16.10
CA PHE A 146 0.67 -2.54 -14.82
C PHE A 146 0.14 -3.69 -13.97
N CYS A 147 -0.05 -3.40 -12.69
CA CYS A 147 -0.73 -4.27 -11.74
C CYS A 147 -1.52 -3.42 -10.74
N VAL A 148 -2.78 -3.73 -10.56
CA VAL A 148 -3.64 -3.23 -9.49
C VAL A 148 -3.64 -4.26 -8.38
N MET A 149 -3.40 -3.81 -7.14
CA MET A 149 -3.67 -4.59 -5.95
C MET A 149 -4.84 -3.99 -5.20
N ALA A 150 -5.89 -4.78 -5.01
CA ALA A 150 -7.02 -4.43 -4.16
C ALA A 150 -7.08 -5.38 -2.97
N SER A 151 -7.11 -4.86 -1.75
CA SER A 151 -7.08 -5.68 -0.55
C SER A 151 -8.03 -5.19 0.54
N SER A 152 -8.46 -6.11 1.38
CA SER A 152 -9.33 -5.85 2.52
C SER A 152 -8.94 -6.76 3.68
N VAL A 153 -8.94 -6.20 4.89
CA VAL A 153 -8.54 -6.91 6.11
C VAL A 153 -9.57 -6.70 7.20
N TYR A 154 -9.99 -7.78 7.87
CA TYR A 154 -10.90 -7.74 9.01
C TYR A 154 -10.61 -8.87 10.00
N LEU A 155 -11.22 -8.80 11.18
CA LEU A 155 -11.06 -9.81 12.23
C LEU A 155 -11.71 -11.13 11.82
N PHE A 156 -11.08 -12.25 12.17
CA PHE A 156 -11.51 -13.58 11.71
C PHE A 156 -12.95 -13.93 12.09
N GLU A 157 -13.40 -13.50 13.27
CA GLU A 157 -14.78 -13.66 13.75
C GLU A 157 -15.84 -12.97 12.87
N GLU A 158 -15.44 -12.02 12.01
CA GLU A 158 -16.35 -11.27 11.14
C GLU A 158 -16.45 -11.86 9.72
N ASP A 159 -15.78 -12.98 9.43
CA ASP A 159 -15.71 -13.52 8.07
C ASP A 159 -17.08 -13.85 7.47
N GLY A 160 -17.97 -14.46 8.25
CA GLY A 160 -19.32 -14.77 7.79
C GLY A 160 -20.15 -13.54 7.41
N LYS A 161 -19.78 -12.36 7.94
CA LYS A 161 -20.46 -11.07 7.66
C LYS A 161 -19.92 -10.40 6.40
N HIS A 162 -18.60 -10.47 6.17
CA HIS A 162 -17.93 -9.63 5.17
C HIS A 162 -17.47 -10.39 3.91
N SER A 163 -17.06 -11.65 4.02
CA SER A 163 -16.31 -12.36 2.96
C SER A 163 -16.95 -12.24 1.58
N LYS A 164 -18.24 -12.57 1.48
CA LYS A 164 -18.95 -12.68 0.20
C LYS A 164 -19.08 -11.34 -0.51
N ASN A 165 -19.34 -10.26 0.24
CA ASN A 165 -19.51 -8.93 -0.31
C ASN A 165 -18.16 -8.34 -0.73
N ILE A 166 -17.11 -8.55 0.08
CA ILE A 166 -15.74 -8.16 -0.27
C ILE A 166 -15.27 -8.91 -1.52
N GLU A 167 -15.44 -10.22 -1.58
CA GLU A 167 -15.10 -11.02 -2.76
C GLU A 167 -15.81 -10.50 -4.01
N LYS A 168 -17.13 -10.27 -3.92
CA LYS A 168 -17.92 -9.72 -5.04
C LYS A 168 -17.39 -8.35 -5.48
N SER A 169 -17.06 -7.48 -4.53
CA SER A 169 -16.52 -6.15 -4.81
C SER A 169 -15.17 -6.24 -5.52
N LEU A 170 -14.22 -7.05 -5.04
CA LEU A 170 -12.92 -7.23 -5.68
C LEU A 170 -13.06 -7.75 -7.12
N ARG A 171 -13.93 -8.74 -7.34
CA ARG A 171 -14.23 -9.29 -8.67
C ARG A 171 -14.98 -8.33 -9.60
N SER A 172 -15.38 -7.15 -9.14
CA SER A 172 -16.03 -6.13 -9.97
C SER A 172 -15.09 -5.06 -10.48
N ILE A 173 -13.78 -5.18 -10.21
CA ILE A 173 -12.80 -4.19 -10.63
C ILE A 173 -12.73 -4.10 -12.16
N VAL A 174 -12.81 -2.87 -12.66
CA VAL A 174 -12.60 -2.49 -14.06
C VAL A 174 -11.49 -1.45 -14.13
N TYR A 175 -10.51 -1.68 -15.00
CA TYR A 175 -9.42 -0.74 -15.23
C TYR A 175 -9.62 0.05 -16.52
N ASN A 176 -9.47 1.37 -16.44
CA ASN A 176 -9.57 2.27 -17.58
C ASN A 176 -8.19 2.86 -17.94
N SER A 177 -7.54 2.30 -18.95
CA SER A 177 -6.19 2.71 -19.37
C SER A 177 -6.10 4.18 -19.78
N GLU A 178 -7.17 4.71 -20.37
CA GLU A 178 -7.24 6.08 -20.90
C GLU A 178 -7.51 7.13 -19.83
N GLN A 179 -7.89 6.69 -18.63
CA GLN A 179 -8.14 7.59 -17.51
C GLN A 179 -6.84 8.21 -17.03
N LYS A 180 -6.83 9.55 -16.86
CA LYS A 180 -5.76 10.22 -16.14
C LYS A 180 -5.92 9.94 -14.65
N SER A 181 -4.84 9.53 -14.01
CA SER A 181 -4.76 9.36 -12.56
C SER A 181 -3.62 10.20 -12.00
N ASN A 182 -3.90 10.93 -10.92
CA ASN A 182 -2.88 11.50 -10.06
C ASN A 182 -3.16 11.03 -8.63
N PRO A 183 -2.33 10.14 -8.09
CA PRO A 183 -2.60 9.57 -6.77
C PRO A 183 -2.52 10.57 -5.61
N LEU A 184 -1.91 11.74 -5.82
CA LEU A 184 -1.97 12.82 -4.83
C LEU A 184 -3.38 13.43 -4.71
N ASP A 185 -4.25 13.23 -5.70
CA ASP A 185 -5.59 13.80 -5.71
C ASP A 185 -6.48 13.19 -4.61
N SER A 186 -6.23 11.94 -4.20
CA SER A 186 -7.02 11.26 -3.17
C SER A 186 -6.67 11.68 -1.75
N PHE A 187 -5.53 12.33 -1.53
CA PHE A 187 -5.12 12.72 -0.20
C PHE A 187 -5.93 13.92 0.31
N PRO A 188 -6.22 14.00 1.62
CA PRO A 188 -6.94 15.13 2.22
C PRO A 188 -6.09 16.41 2.34
N PHE A 189 -4.93 16.44 1.69
CA PHE A 189 -4.00 17.55 1.69
C PHE A 189 -3.38 17.74 0.30
N GLU A 190 -2.74 18.88 0.11
CA GLU A 190 -1.99 19.27 -1.08
C GLU A 190 -0.53 19.54 -0.71
N MET A 191 0.37 19.24 -1.65
CA MET A 191 1.79 19.55 -1.58
C MET A 191 2.18 20.21 -2.91
N ASN A 192 2.89 21.33 -2.87
CA ASN A 192 3.40 21.95 -4.10
C ASN A 192 4.73 21.31 -4.48
N VAL A 193 4.68 20.47 -5.53
CA VAL A 193 5.87 19.80 -6.08
C VAL A 193 6.52 20.59 -7.22
N GLU A 194 5.85 21.59 -7.80
CA GLU A 194 6.34 22.30 -9.00
C GLU A 194 7.61 23.11 -8.74
N ASN A 195 7.72 23.68 -7.53
CA ASN A 195 8.86 24.49 -7.11
C ASN A 195 9.88 23.72 -6.26
N SER A 196 9.74 22.40 -6.18
CA SER A 196 10.65 21.53 -5.43
C SER A 196 11.54 20.73 -6.38
N PRO A 197 12.83 20.50 -6.04
CA PRO A 197 13.64 19.55 -6.79
C PRO A 197 13.20 18.09 -6.56
N LEU A 198 12.34 17.84 -5.56
CA LEU A 198 11.76 16.52 -5.32
C LEU A 198 10.70 16.19 -6.36
N LYS A 199 10.85 15.02 -6.98
CA LYS A 199 9.90 14.45 -7.93
C LYS A 199 9.18 13.30 -7.28
N LEU A 200 7.90 13.11 -7.63
CA LEU A 200 7.16 11.91 -7.24
C LEU A 200 7.98 10.68 -7.64
N ALA A 201 8.25 9.81 -6.67
CA ALA A 201 9.16 8.70 -6.80
C ALA A 201 8.46 7.38 -6.50
N GLY A 202 8.54 6.47 -7.47
CA GLY A 202 7.85 5.20 -7.41
C GLY A 202 6.32 5.34 -7.51
N GLU A 203 5.64 4.26 -7.13
CA GLU A 203 4.19 4.24 -7.07
C GLU A 203 3.72 4.71 -5.70
N PRO A 204 2.61 5.44 -5.63
CA PRO A 204 2.02 5.88 -4.38
C PRO A 204 1.53 4.69 -3.56
N MET A 205 1.61 4.86 -2.25
CA MET A 205 1.14 3.90 -1.27
C MET A 205 -0.28 4.25 -0.85
N ALA A 206 -0.98 3.30 -0.24
CA ALA A 206 -2.35 3.48 0.26
C ALA A 206 -2.56 4.78 1.07
N TYR A 207 -1.56 5.16 1.87
CA TYR A 207 -1.63 6.27 2.83
C TYR A 207 -0.62 7.39 2.56
N GLY A 208 0.04 7.39 1.40
CA GLY A 208 1.12 8.34 1.18
C GLY A 208 1.81 8.23 -0.17
N ALA A 209 2.78 9.11 -0.39
CA ALA A 209 3.57 9.15 -1.61
C ALA A 209 5.06 9.33 -1.30
N GLY A 210 5.90 8.65 -2.08
CA GLY A 210 7.35 8.79 -2.06
C GLY A 210 7.81 9.88 -3.02
N PHE A 211 8.92 10.52 -2.69
CA PHE A 211 9.58 11.54 -3.49
C PHE A 211 11.10 11.38 -3.42
N SER A 212 11.80 11.71 -4.48
CA SER A 212 13.26 11.74 -4.53
C SER A 212 13.74 12.77 -5.57
N LEU A 213 15.03 13.11 -5.56
CA LEU A 213 15.59 14.04 -6.54
C LEU A 213 15.55 13.51 -7.98
N ASP A 214 15.57 12.18 -8.14
CA ASP A 214 15.60 11.49 -9.43
C ASP A 214 14.25 10.85 -9.83
N GLY A 215 13.22 10.95 -8.98
CA GLY A 215 11.90 10.35 -9.21
C GLY A 215 11.89 8.82 -9.15
N LYS A 216 12.87 8.20 -8.49
CA LYS A 216 13.00 6.73 -8.36
C LYS A 216 12.93 6.29 -6.90
N MET A 217 12.32 5.12 -6.68
CA MET A 217 12.27 4.45 -5.39
C MET A 217 12.70 2.98 -5.59
N PRO A 218 13.83 2.51 -5.02
CA PRO A 218 14.82 3.28 -4.27
C PRO A 218 15.55 4.30 -5.17
N THR A 219 15.97 5.42 -4.56
CA THR A 219 16.65 6.52 -5.28
C THR A 219 18.06 6.13 -5.72
N LYS A 220 18.44 6.55 -6.92
CA LYS A 220 19.79 6.40 -7.47
C LYS A 220 20.62 7.67 -7.30
N ASP A 221 20.07 8.73 -6.72
CA ASP A 221 20.82 9.91 -6.30
C ASP A 221 22.03 9.52 -5.43
N GLU A 222 23.10 10.32 -5.52
CA GLU A 222 24.37 10.09 -4.82
C GLU A 222 24.17 10.09 -3.31
N ASN A 223 23.42 11.08 -2.80
CA ASN A 223 23.15 11.23 -1.37
C ASN A 223 21.98 10.37 -0.89
N LYS A 224 21.38 9.56 -1.78
CA LYS A 224 20.16 8.79 -1.51
C LYS A 224 19.05 9.65 -0.89
N THR A 225 18.93 10.90 -1.32
CA THR A 225 17.91 11.82 -0.83
C THR A 225 16.53 11.32 -1.21
N SER A 226 15.68 11.11 -0.20
CA SER A 226 14.29 10.69 -0.35
C SER A 226 13.40 11.41 0.66
N CYS A 227 12.14 11.57 0.29
CA CYS A 227 11.10 12.10 1.15
C CYS A 227 9.82 11.28 0.98
N MET A 228 9.02 11.20 2.02
CA MET A 228 7.72 10.54 2.00
C MET A 228 6.72 11.45 2.68
N VAL A 229 5.53 11.56 2.11
CA VAL A 229 4.38 12.18 2.76
C VAL A 229 3.38 11.10 3.07
N MET A 230 2.91 11.05 4.32
CA MET A 230 1.98 10.06 4.83
C MET A 230 0.86 10.73 5.62
N PHE A 231 -0.27 10.06 5.67
CA PHE A 231 -1.41 10.43 6.49
C PHE A 231 -1.93 9.21 7.25
N MET A 232 -2.13 9.36 8.55
CA MET A 232 -2.62 8.29 9.42
C MET A 232 -3.82 8.80 10.21
N ASN A 233 -4.89 8.01 10.29
CA ASN A 233 -6.02 8.28 11.17
C ASN A 233 -5.89 7.48 12.45
N LEU A 234 -5.30 8.11 13.44
CA LEU A 234 -5.24 7.59 14.79
C LEU A 234 -5.62 8.74 15.73
N PRO A 235 -6.53 8.50 16.70
CA PRO A 235 -6.75 9.47 17.76
C PRO A 235 -5.46 9.57 18.58
N PHE A 236 -4.97 10.78 18.78
CA PHE A 236 -3.76 11.03 19.58
C PHE A 236 -4.08 12.00 20.70
N GLU A 237 -3.74 11.60 21.92
CA GLU A 237 -3.79 12.52 23.05
C GLU A 237 -2.81 13.67 22.83
N LYS A 238 -3.20 14.89 23.20
CA LYS A 238 -2.37 16.08 22.97
C LYS A 238 -0.99 15.94 23.61
N SER A 239 -0.91 15.30 24.77
CA SER A 239 0.32 15.03 25.51
C SER A 239 1.29 14.08 24.80
N GLU A 240 0.83 13.29 23.83
CA GLU A 240 1.64 12.27 23.16
C GLU A 240 2.22 12.75 21.82
N ARG A 241 1.70 13.84 21.26
CA ARG A 241 2.03 14.31 19.90
C ARG A 241 3.52 14.56 19.69
N GLU A 242 4.21 15.13 20.69
CA GLU A 242 5.65 15.36 20.62
C GLU A 242 6.42 14.04 20.57
N SER A 243 6.07 13.09 21.44
CA SER A 243 6.73 11.79 21.49
C SER A 243 6.48 10.98 20.21
N ILE A 244 5.30 11.12 19.60
CA ILE A 244 4.97 10.52 18.29
C ILE A 244 5.81 11.15 17.17
N ALA A 245 5.96 12.48 17.15
CA ALA A 245 6.79 13.15 16.16
C ALA A 245 8.27 12.74 16.29
N ILE A 246 8.79 12.64 17.52
CA ILE A 246 10.14 12.14 17.79
C ILE A 246 10.27 10.67 17.36
N ARG A 247 9.28 9.83 17.66
CA ARG A 247 9.25 8.44 17.18
C ARG A 247 9.19 8.36 15.66
N SER A 248 8.63 9.34 14.96
CA SER A 248 8.54 9.31 13.49
C SER A 248 9.91 9.36 12.78
N VAL A 249 10.95 9.90 13.43
CA VAL A 249 12.32 9.78 12.92
C VAL A 249 13.02 8.49 13.35
N LYS A 250 12.53 7.82 14.42
CA LYS A 250 13.09 6.61 15.01
C LYS A 250 12.41 5.35 14.47
N LYS A 251 13.13 4.41 13.86
CA LYS A 251 12.51 3.11 13.57
C LYS A 251 12.29 2.34 14.89
N PRO A 252 11.20 1.56 15.02
CA PRO A 252 10.92 0.78 16.24
C PRO A 252 12.04 -0.19 16.65
N TRP A 253 12.92 -0.57 15.73
CA TRP A 253 14.05 -1.47 15.95
C TRP A 253 15.43 -0.78 15.88
N GLU A 254 15.50 0.53 15.69
CA GLU A 254 16.76 1.28 15.59
C GLU A 254 16.93 2.22 16.79
N ASN A 255 17.86 1.85 17.68
CA ASN A 255 18.09 2.57 18.95
C ASN A 255 19.13 3.70 18.85
N HIS A 256 19.62 4.05 17.65
CA HIS A 256 20.79 4.94 17.48
C HIS A 256 20.49 6.20 16.67
N ILE A 257 19.37 6.86 16.95
CA ILE A 257 19.10 8.21 16.42
C ILE A 257 19.30 9.26 17.50
N GLU A 258 20.24 10.16 17.22
CA GLU A 258 20.46 11.37 18.00
C GLU A 258 19.53 12.46 17.48
N VAL A 259 18.57 12.87 18.32
CA VAL A 259 17.66 13.98 17.99
C VAL A 259 18.41 15.28 18.29
N GLU A 260 18.71 16.05 17.25
CA GLU A 260 19.39 17.35 17.37
C GLU A 260 18.41 18.44 17.79
N LYS A 261 17.21 18.44 17.19
CA LYS A 261 16.25 19.52 17.38
C LYS A 261 14.82 19.02 17.28
N VAL A 262 13.98 19.53 18.19
CA VAL A 262 12.53 19.45 18.13
C VAL A 262 12.00 20.88 18.20
N SER A 263 11.06 21.25 17.34
CA SER A 263 10.50 22.59 17.31
C SER A 263 8.99 22.55 17.05
N PRO A 264 8.17 23.27 17.83
CA PRO A 264 6.75 23.35 17.56
C PRO A 264 6.51 24.08 16.24
N VAL A 265 5.55 23.59 15.47
CA VAL A 265 5.12 24.19 14.21
C VAL A 265 3.61 24.30 14.17
N LYS A 266 3.12 25.25 13.37
CA LYS A 266 1.70 25.47 13.16
C LYS A 266 1.43 25.80 11.70
N VAL A 267 0.46 25.11 11.10
CA VAL A 267 0.00 25.36 9.73
C VAL A 267 -1.53 25.44 9.76
N GLY A 268 -2.08 26.64 9.56
CA GLY A 268 -3.50 26.88 9.77
C GLY A 268 -3.92 26.55 11.20
N GLU A 269 -4.88 25.63 11.33
CA GLU A 269 -5.38 25.13 12.63
C GLU A 269 -4.62 23.91 13.16
N LEU A 270 -3.73 23.32 12.36
CA LEU A 270 -2.97 22.14 12.76
C LEU A 270 -1.73 22.56 13.56
N GLU A 271 -1.56 21.94 14.73
CA GLU A 271 -0.37 22.06 15.57
C GLU A 271 0.50 20.81 15.39
N GLY A 272 1.81 20.96 15.55
CA GLY A 272 2.69 19.81 15.48
C GLY A 272 4.15 20.13 15.75
N TYR A 273 5.04 19.28 15.23
CA TYR A 273 6.47 19.34 15.52
C TYR A 273 7.32 19.09 14.27
N GLU A 274 8.36 19.89 14.13
CA GLU A 274 9.51 19.63 13.27
C GLU A 274 10.59 18.95 14.11
N VAL A 275 11.10 17.81 13.63
CA VAL A 275 12.16 17.02 14.27
C VAL A 275 13.30 16.83 13.28
N ILE A 276 14.51 17.15 13.72
CA ILE A 276 15.76 16.93 13.00
C ILE A 276 16.61 16.00 13.85
N GLY A 277 17.07 14.91 13.25
CA GLY A 277 17.95 13.96 13.91
C GLY A 277 18.95 13.34 12.94
N TYR A 278 19.89 12.61 13.51
CA TYR A 278 20.89 11.88 12.75
C TYR A 278 20.99 10.44 13.22
N GLU A 279 21.14 9.56 12.24
CA GLU A 279 21.39 8.14 12.45
C GLU A 279 22.82 7.83 12.04
N SER A 280 23.56 7.11 12.88
CA SER A 280 24.84 6.52 12.49
C SER A 280 24.59 5.13 11.93
N THR A 281 24.93 4.92 10.66
CA THR A 281 24.76 3.63 9.96
C THR A 281 26.11 3.13 9.45
N ASP A 282 26.17 1.89 8.98
CA ASP A 282 27.35 1.34 8.28
C ASP A 282 27.74 2.15 7.03
N ASN A 283 26.75 2.81 6.42
CA ASN A 283 26.94 3.68 5.25
C ASN A 283 27.30 5.13 5.64
N GLY A 284 27.58 5.39 6.91
CA GLY A 284 27.89 6.70 7.46
C GLY A 284 26.70 7.38 8.14
N LYS A 285 26.84 8.69 8.36
CA LYS A 285 25.83 9.52 9.03
C LYS A 285 24.67 9.79 8.07
N GLN A 286 23.44 9.60 8.53
CA GLN A 286 22.22 9.91 7.77
C GLN A 286 21.43 10.99 8.50
N LEU A 287 21.07 12.06 7.79
CA LEU A 287 20.12 13.05 8.30
C LEU A 287 18.70 12.51 8.17
N LYS A 288 17.91 12.67 9.24
CA LYS A 288 16.47 12.38 9.30
C LYS A 288 15.71 13.65 9.61
N TYR A 289 14.65 13.89 8.86
CA TYR A 289 13.74 15.01 9.02
C TYR A 289 12.33 14.47 9.19
N ALA A 290 11.59 14.94 10.19
CA ALA A 290 10.16 14.72 10.27
C ALA A 290 9.45 16.04 10.52
N PHE A 291 8.37 16.28 9.78
CA PHE A 291 7.44 17.36 10.01
C PHE A 291 6.06 16.74 10.20
N SER A 292 5.60 16.72 11.45
CA SER A 292 4.32 16.13 11.83
C SER A 292 3.32 17.20 12.19
N LEU A 293 2.13 17.15 11.59
CA LEU A 293 0.97 17.98 11.95
C LEU A 293 -0.15 17.09 12.47
N PHE A 294 -0.88 17.56 13.48
CA PHE A 294 -1.91 16.77 14.16
C PHE A 294 -3.26 17.47 14.15
N SER A 295 -4.30 16.74 13.74
CA SER A 295 -5.69 17.09 13.99
C SER A 295 -6.18 16.44 15.30
N SER A 296 -7.49 16.41 15.57
CA SER A 296 -8.03 15.61 16.67
C SER A 296 -7.97 14.09 16.43
N THR A 297 -7.88 13.66 15.17
CA THR A 297 -8.06 12.26 14.76
C THR A 297 -7.03 11.76 13.74
N SER A 298 -6.06 12.61 13.38
CA SER A 298 -5.11 12.30 12.32
C SER A 298 -3.73 12.90 12.56
N GLN A 299 -2.71 12.25 12.00
CA GLN A 299 -1.36 12.79 11.82
C GLN A 299 -1.05 12.88 10.33
N TYR A 300 -0.50 14.01 9.93
CA TYR A 300 0.13 14.24 8.63
C TYR A 300 1.63 14.25 8.86
N LEU A 301 2.35 13.34 8.21
CA LEU A 301 3.79 13.18 8.40
C LEU A 301 4.50 13.41 7.07
N ILE A 302 5.44 14.35 7.06
CA ILE A 302 6.41 14.50 5.99
C ILE A 302 7.76 14.06 6.56
N TYR A 303 8.30 12.98 6.01
CA TYR A 303 9.57 12.39 6.45
C TYR A 303 10.60 12.53 5.34
N GLY A 304 11.77 13.08 5.65
CA GLY A 304 12.89 13.22 4.72
C GLY A 304 14.13 12.50 5.25
N SER A 305 14.95 11.95 4.35
CA SER A 305 16.23 11.37 4.73
C SER A 305 17.29 11.53 3.64
N THR A 306 18.55 11.67 4.05
CA THR A 306 19.70 11.80 3.13
C THR A 306 21.01 11.39 3.81
N PHE A 307 21.98 10.89 3.04
CA PHE A 307 23.33 10.49 3.49
C PHE A 307 24.40 11.56 3.22
N GLY A 308 24.06 12.67 2.59
CA GLY A 308 25.03 13.74 2.30
C GLY A 308 24.37 15.08 1.99
N ASP A 309 25.21 16.10 1.78
CA ASP A 309 24.78 17.48 1.48
C ASP A 309 23.66 17.95 2.44
N PHE A 310 23.89 17.74 3.75
CA PHE A 310 22.85 17.80 4.78
C PHE A 310 22.16 19.16 4.84
N GLU A 311 22.92 20.26 4.73
CA GLU A 311 22.37 21.62 4.80
C GLU A 311 21.41 21.90 3.64
N ARG A 312 21.82 21.58 2.41
CA ARG A 312 20.99 21.76 1.23
C ARG A 312 19.76 20.86 1.27
N ASN A 313 19.92 19.58 1.58
CA ASN A 313 18.82 18.63 1.60
C ASN A 313 17.83 18.93 2.73
N LEU A 314 18.29 19.37 3.90
CA LEU A 314 17.43 19.86 4.97
C LEU A 314 16.62 21.08 4.52
N LYS A 315 17.24 22.02 3.79
CA LYS A 315 16.52 23.16 3.19
C LYS A 315 15.44 22.68 2.23
N ILE A 316 15.75 21.72 1.35
CA ILE A 316 14.77 21.12 0.42
C ILE A 316 13.58 20.53 1.18
N PHE A 317 13.83 19.75 2.25
CA PHE A 317 12.76 19.16 3.05
C PHE A 317 11.88 20.22 3.72
N LYS A 318 12.49 21.25 4.31
CA LYS A 318 11.77 22.37 4.94
C LYS A 318 10.94 23.16 3.94
N ASP A 319 11.52 23.50 2.79
CA ASP A 319 10.83 24.20 1.72
C ASP A 319 9.63 23.37 1.24
N PHE A 320 9.83 22.07 1.01
CA PHE A 320 8.76 21.15 0.59
C PHE A 320 7.65 21.05 1.64
N SER A 321 8.00 20.85 2.92
CA SER A 321 7.03 20.77 4.02
C SER A 321 6.25 22.07 4.23
N SER A 322 6.84 23.22 3.93
CA SER A 322 6.17 24.51 4.02
C SER A 322 5.03 24.68 3.00
N THR A 323 4.99 23.84 1.96
CA THR A 323 3.93 23.86 0.95
C THR A 323 2.67 23.09 1.35
N PHE A 324 2.70 22.40 2.49
CA PHE A 324 1.57 21.61 2.97
C PHE A 324 0.32 22.48 3.15
N LYS A 325 -0.81 22.00 2.61
CA LYS A 325 -2.11 22.63 2.78
C LYS A 325 -3.19 21.57 2.96
N LEU A 326 -4.05 21.73 3.96
CA LEU A 326 -5.24 20.90 4.12
C LEU A 326 -6.29 21.27 3.06
N LYS A 327 -6.96 20.28 2.47
CA LYS A 327 -8.02 20.49 1.47
C LYS A 327 -9.36 20.89 2.09
#